data_AF-A0A4R4FHW1-F1
#
_entry.id   AF-A0A4R4FHW1-F1
#
_cell.length_a   1.000
_cell.length_b   1.000
_cell.length_c   1.000
_cell.angle_alpha   90.00
_cell.angle_beta   90.00
_cell.angle_gamma   90.00
#
_symmetry.space_group_name_H-M   'P 1'
#
loop_
_entity.id
_entity.type
_entity.pdbx_description
1 polymer ?
#
loop_
_entity_poly.entity_id
_entity_poly.type
_entity_poly.pdbx_seq_one_letter_code
_entity_poly.pdbx_strand_id
1 'polypeptide(L)' 'MTREEVIAKMIEYAAMAFKVDAATIDENTDIAQELGTASTQRVAMSASIENDFDVMIPVARFGNYKTIGDLADFVMEEM' A
#
# COMPACT_ATOMS: atom_id res chain seq x y z
N MET A 1 -12.32 -10.13 3.90
CA MET A 1 -11.78 -9.22 4.93
C MET A 1 -12.60 -7.94 4.90
N THR A 2 -12.59 -7.17 5.97
CA THR A 2 -13.17 -5.81 6.04
C THR A 2 -12.16 -4.80 5.49
N ARG A 3 -12.64 -3.60 5.08
CA ARG A 3 -11.78 -2.53 4.59
C ARG A 3 -10.75 -2.12 5.65
N GLU A 4 -11.17 -2.07 6.91
CA GLU A 4 -10.31 -1.75 8.06
C GLU A 4 -9.17 -2.77 8.24
N GLU A 5 -9.45 -4.07 8.05
CA GLU A 5 -8.43 -5.12 8.08
C GLU A 5 -7.44 -5.00 6.91
N VAL A 6 -7.93 -4.63 5.72
CA VAL A 6 -7.06 -4.39 4.55
C VAL A 6 -6.19 -3.16 4.78
N ILE A 7 -6.72 -2.07 5.32
CA ILE A 7 -5.95 -0.86 5.68
C ILE A 7 -4.84 -1.20 6.68
N ALA A 8 -5.16 -1.96 7.74
CA ALA A 8 -4.16 -2.38 8.71
C ALA A 8 -3.01 -3.14 8.04
N LYS A 9 -3.31 -4.01 7.08
CA LYS A 9 -2.30 -4.71 6.28
C LYS A 9 -1.51 -3.78 5.36
N MET A 10 -2.16 -2.84 4.69
CA MET A 10 -1.46 -1.85 3.86
C MET A 10 -0.48 -1.02 4.67
N ILE A 11 -0.85 -0.62 5.89
CA ILE A 11 0.02 0.09 6.84
C ILE A 11 1.23 -0.77 7.21
N GLU A 12 1.03 -2.06 7.54
CA GLU A 12 2.13 -2.99 7.83
C GLU A 12 3.11 -3.09 6.66
N TYR A 13 2.62 -3.28 5.42
CA TYR A 13 3.48 -3.38 4.25
C TYR A 13 4.18 -2.07 3.92
N ALA A 14 3.50 -0.93 4.05
CA ALA A 14 4.09 0.39 3.87
C ALA A 14 5.22 0.62 4.87
N ALA A 15 4.99 0.36 6.15
CA ALA A 15 6.01 0.50 7.19
C ALA A 15 7.26 -0.34 6.88
N MET A 16 7.07 -1.60 6.47
CA MET A 16 8.17 -2.49 6.10
C MET A 16 8.92 -2.03 4.84
N ALA A 17 8.20 -1.67 3.77
CA ALA A 17 8.78 -1.29 2.49
C ALA A 17 9.51 0.06 2.56
N PHE A 18 8.91 1.04 3.24
CA PHE A 18 9.44 2.39 3.38
C PHE A 18 10.35 2.58 4.60
N LYS A 19 10.45 1.56 5.47
CA LYS A 19 11.28 1.56 6.69
C LYS A 19 10.93 2.70 7.64
N VAL A 20 9.64 2.91 7.83
CA VAL A 20 9.07 3.90 8.77
C VAL A 20 8.26 3.19 9.85
N ASP A 21 7.90 3.90 10.91
CA ASP A 21 7.06 3.35 11.97
C ASP A 21 5.59 3.29 11.50
N ALA A 22 4.97 2.11 11.60
CA ALA A 22 3.56 1.89 11.27
C ALA A 22 2.62 2.83 12.03
N ALA A 23 2.98 3.23 13.25
CA ALA A 23 2.19 4.18 14.06
C ALA A 23 2.12 5.59 13.46
N THR A 24 2.94 5.90 12.44
CA THR A 24 2.95 7.19 11.74
C THR A 24 2.14 7.19 10.45
N ILE A 25 1.55 6.04 10.08
CA ILE A 25 0.81 5.86 8.84
C ILE A 25 -0.68 5.67 9.19
N ASP A 26 -1.54 6.33 8.44
CA ASP A 26 -2.99 6.11 8.45
C ASP A 26 -3.54 6.01 7.02
N GLU A 27 -4.86 5.87 6.88
CA GLU A 27 -5.50 5.72 5.57
C GLU A 27 -5.32 6.93 4.65
N ASN A 28 -5.07 8.13 5.20
CA ASN A 28 -4.93 9.37 4.45
C ASN A 28 -3.47 9.68 4.09
N THR A 29 -2.50 8.92 4.62
CA THR A 29 -1.08 9.11 4.33
C THR A 29 -0.81 9.02 2.83
N ASP A 30 -0.26 10.10 2.27
CA ASP A 30 0.18 10.18 0.87
C ASP A 30 1.48 9.40 0.68
N ILE A 31 1.40 8.31 -0.09
CA ILE A 31 2.52 7.38 -0.27
C ILE A 31 3.73 8.09 -0.88
N ALA A 32 3.51 8.94 -1.89
CA ALA A 32 4.59 9.58 -2.62
C ALA A 32 5.21 10.74 -1.84
N GLN A 33 4.38 11.57 -1.20
CA GLN A 33 4.83 12.77 -0.49
C GLN A 33 5.36 12.49 0.91
N GLU A 34 4.82 11.49 1.60
CA GLU A 34 5.12 11.25 3.02
C GLU A 34 6.03 10.02 3.24
N LEU A 35 5.90 8.98 2.41
CA LEU A 35 6.70 7.74 2.57
C LEU A 35 7.88 7.69 1.60
N GLY A 36 7.68 8.13 0.36
CA GLY A 36 8.72 8.33 -0.64
C GLY A 36 8.39 7.75 -2.01
N THR A 37 9.25 8.06 -2.99
CA THR A 37 9.01 7.72 -4.41
C THR A 37 10.00 6.71 -4.97
N ALA A 38 10.81 6.07 -4.14
CA ALA A 38 11.82 5.12 -4.64
C ALA A 38 11.15 3.90 -5.27
N SER A 39 11.54 3.56 -6.49
CA SER A 39 10.93 2.45 -7.25
C SER A 39 11.10 1.10 -6.54
N THR A 40 12.21 0.89 -5.84
CA THR A 40 12.45 -0.35 -5.08
C THR A 40 11.48 -0.53 -3.92
N GLN A 41 11.10 0.55 -3.23
CA GLN A 41 10.14 0.51 -2.12
C GLN A 41 8.72 0.23 -2.63
N ARG A 42 8.32 0.87 -3.73
CA ARG A 42 7.01 0.62 -4.36
C ARG A 42 6.87 -0.80 -4.88
N VAL A 43 7.93 -1.36 -5.48
CA VAL A 43 7.96 -2.77 -5.91
C VAL A 43 7.90 -3.73 -4.71
N ALA A 44 8.59 -3.42 -3.61
CA ALA A 44 8.53 -4.24 -2.40
C ALA A 44 7.12 -4.24 -1.77
N MET A 45 6.48 -3.07 -1.73
CA MET A 45 5.12 -2.93 -1.24
C MET A 45 4.13 -3.67 -2.15
N SER A 46 4.19 -3.47 -3.47
CA SER A 46 3.29 -4.17 -4.41
C SER A 46 3.44 -5.69 -4.31
N ALA A 47 4.68 -6.21 -4.27
CA ALA A 47 4.92 -7.65 -4.16
C ALA A 47 4.33 -8.25 -2.86
N SER A 48 4.37 -7.51 -1.75
CA SER A 48 3.78 -7.96 -0.48
C SER A 48 2.26 -8.07 -0.58
N ILE A 49 1.62 -7.09 -1.23
CA ILE A 49 0.17 -7.07 -1.42
C ILE A 49 -0.27 -8.18 -2.37
N GLU A 50 0.38 -8.30 -3.52
CA GLU A 50 0.07 -9.33 -4.52
C GLU A 50 0.20 -10.74 -3.94
N ASN A 51 1.22 -11.00 -3.10
CA ASN A 51 1.42 -12.29 -2.46
C ASN A 51 0.34 -12.64 -1.43
N ASP A 52 -0.12 -11.67 -0.64
CA ASP A 52 -1.03 -11.93 0.47
C ASP A 52 -2.51 -11.90 0.06
N PHE A 53 -2.84 -11.12 -0.97
CA PHE A 53 -4.23 -10.92 -1.43
C PHE A 53 -4.55 -11.58 -2.77
N ASP A 54 -3.57 -12.22 -3.44
CA ASP A 54 -3.72 -12.84 -4.77
C ASP A 54 -4.27 -11.86 -5.83
N VAL A 55 -3.96 -10.57 -5.66
CA VAL A 55 -4.28 -9.50 -6.61
C VAL A 55 -3.09 -9.19 -7.51
N MET A 56 -3.32 -8.48 -8.61
CA MET A 56 -2.26 -7.92 -9.45
C MET A 56 -2.31 -6.40 -9.37
N ILE A 57 -1.23 -5.75 -8.94
CA ILE A 57 -1.12 -4.29 -8.97
C ILE A 57 -0.25 -3.90 -10.16
N PRO A 58 -0.82 -3.37 -11.25
CA PRO A 58 -0.01 -2.89 -12.35
C PRO A 58 0.92 -1.78 -11.83
N VAL A 59 2.23 -1.99 -11.91
CA VAL A 59 3.24 -1.00 -11.44
C VAL A 59 3.02 0.38 -12.09
N ALA A 60 2.53 0.42 -13.33
CA ALA A 60 2.16 1.65 -14.03
C ALA A 60 1.00 2.42 -13.37
N ARG A 61 0.12 1.73 -12.63
CA ARG A 61 -0.98 2.32 -11.87
C ARG A 61 -0.63 2.56 -10.40
N PHE A 62 0.44 1.96 -9.88
CA PHE A 62 0.84 2.13 -8.48
C PHE A 62 0.98 3.62 -8.10
N GLY A 63 1.53 4.44 -9.00
CA GLY A 63 1.66 5.89 -8.79
C GLY A 63 0.35 6.69 -8.84
N ASN A 64 -0.77 6.07 -9.22
CA ASN A 64 -2.09 6.70 -9.23
C ASN A 64 -2.81 6.56 -7.89
N TYR A 65 -2.42 5.59 -7.05
CA TYR A 65 -2.95 5.44 -5.70
C TYR A 65 -2.21 6.42 -4.81
N LYS A 66 -2.89 7.51 -4.45
CA LYS A 66 -2.27 8.61 -3.73
C LYS A 66 -2.04 8.23 -2.27
N THR A 67 -3.05 7.64 -1.66
CA THR A 67 -3.07 7.31 -0.23
C THR A 67 -3.07 5.81 0.04
N ILE A 68 -2.79 5.44 1.30
CA ILE A 68 -2.96 4.07 1.78
C ILE A 68 -4.41 3.59 1.61
N GLY A 69 -5.39 4.46 1.85
CA GLY A 69 -6.80 4.18 1.64
C GLY A 69 -7.13 3.88 0.18
N ASP A 70 -6.60 4.67 -0.76
CA ASP A 70 -6.82 4.42 -2.20
C ASP A 70 -6.30 3.05 -2.64
N LEU A 71 -5.17 2.61 -2.06
CA LEU A 71 -4.61 1.30 -2.35
C LEU A 71 -5.43 0.18 -1.71
N ALA A 72 -5.92 0.37 -0.49
CA ALA A 72 -6.81 -0.57 0.18
C ALA A 72 -8.14 -0.73 -0.57
N ASP A 73 -8.70 0.37 -1.08
CA ASP A 73 -9.94 0.36 -1.87
C ASP A 73 -9.75 -0.42 -3.17
N PHE A 74 -8.63 -0.20 -3.88
CA PHE A 74 -8.29 -1.01 -5.05
C PHE A 74 -8.19 -2.50 -4.72
N VAL A 75 -7.48 -2.87 -3.66
CA VAL A 75 -7.34 -4.27 -3.25
C VAL A 75 -8.71 -4.87 -2.94
N MET A 76 -9.58 -4.16 -2.22
CA MET A 76 -10.95 -4.59 -1.92
C MET A 76 -11.81 -4.78 -3.17
N GLU A 77 -11.59 -4.01 -4.24
CA GLU A 77 -12.31 -4.12 -5.50
C GLU A 77 -11.85 -5.33 -6.36
N GLU A 78 -10.58 -5.72 -6.25
CA GLU A 78 -9.99 -6.82 -7.03
C GLU A 78 -10.08 -8.19 -6.35
N MET A 79 -10.29 -8.23 -5.03
CA MET A 79 -10.49 -9.46 -4.22
C MET A 79 -11.85 -10.12 -4.47
#